data_AF-A0A6J1ESJ7-F1
#
_entry.id   AF-A0A6J1ESJ7-F1
#
_cell.length_a   1.000
_cell.length_b   1.000
_cell.length_c   1.000
_cell.angle_alpha   90.00
_cell.angle_beta   90.00
_cell.angle_gamma   90.00
#
_symmetry.space_group_name_H-M   'P 1'
#
loop_
_entity.id
_entity.type
_entity.pdbx_description
1 polymer ?
#
loop_
_entity_poly.entity_id
_entity_poly.type
_entity_poly.pdbx_seq_one_letter_code
_entity_poly.pdbx_strand_id
1 'polypeptide(L)'
;MAFLEVKQKLLREIEDLGFPRARAVRALHSTGNVSTEAAINWLIDHENDPDIDQMPLVAIEIDIESPEPFHITEEMKRKAKELRDQIRKEKEKEEKKLERQREKDRIRSGKELQEAKRTAEEAERKRYIDSRQADKQEEKRAREKVLQKLQQDKIERRRNSGMLSERSESLDTKSNATEAGKKDELRSQNSLPATSVSKAVSMRECLRSLRRHQKDDSDKVRTAYRTLFIYVRNVAKNPDEEKFRKIRLSNPLFQERVGSLKGGIEFLELCGFERGGEFLYLPRDKVDRGALVTAGSLLESAMTNPFFGAI
;
A
#
# COMPACT_ATOMS: atom_id res chain seq x y z
N MET A 1 -19.02 -22.18 48.69
CA MET A 1 -18.89 -21.68 50.07
C MET A 1 -19.49 -20.29 50.07
N ALA A 2 -20.50 -20.04 50.92
CA ALA A 2 -21.11 -18.72 51.03
C ALA A 2 -20.11 -17.78 51.70
N PHE A 3 -19.64 -16.76 50.99
CA PHE A 3 -18.87 -15.67 51.57
C PHE A 3 -19.90 -14.70 52.17
N LEU A 4 -20.08 -14.74 53.49
CA LEU A 4 -20.89 -13.76 54.19
C LEU A 4 -19.98 -12.58 54.57
N GLU A 5 -20.21 -11.44 53.93
CA GLU A 5 -19.47 -10.18 54.12
C GLU A 5 -19.83 -9.57 55.49
N VAL A 6 -18.84 -9.13 56.28
CA VAL A 6 -19.06 -8.60 57.63
C VAL A 6 -19.28 -7.09 57.61
N LYS A 7 -20.38 -6.61 58.21
CA LYS A 7 -20.69 -5.16 58.28
C LYS A 7 -19.77 -4.44 59.29
N GLN A 8 -19.00 -3.46 58.81
CA GLN A 8 -18.01 -2.73 59.63
C GLN A 8 -18.64 -1.92 60.80
N LYS A 9 -19.88 -1.43 60.65
CA LYS A 9 -20.59 -0.70 61.74
C LYS A 9 -20.84 -1.62 62.94
N LEU A 10 -21.40 -2.80 62.71
CA LEU A 10 -21.65 -3.81 63.75
C LEU A 10 -20.36 -4.36 64.35
N LEU A 11 -19.31 -4.50 63.54
CA LEU A 11 -18.00 -4.92 64.01
C LEU A 11 -17.40 -3.91 65.01
N ARG A 12 -17.47 -2.61 64.70
CA ARG A 12 -16.99 -1.55 65.60
C ARG A 12 -17.76 -1.52 66.92
N GLU A 13 -19.08 -1.66 66.88
CA GLU A 13 -19.91 -1.68 68.10
C GLU A 13 -19.52 -2.84 69.05
N ILE A 14 -19.17 -4.01 68.50
CA ILE A 14 -18.73 -5.17 69.31
C ILE A 14 -17.27 -4.99 69.79
N GLU A 15 -16.41 -4.36 69.00
CA GLU A 15 -15.05 -3.98 69.41
C GLU A 15 -15.07 -2.95 70.55
N ASP A 16 -15.98 -1.97 70.50
CA ASP A 16 -16.18 -0.93 71.52
C ASP A 16 -16.68 -1.52 72.85
N LEU A 17 -17.39 -2.65 72.80
CA LEU A 17 -17.81 -3.42 73.98
C LEU A 17 -16.68 -4.27 74.60
N GLY A 18 -15.49 -4.27 74.00
CA GLY A 18 -14.29 -4.90 74.54
C GLY A 18 -14.01 -6.31 74.02
N PHE A 19 -14.75 -6.80 73.02
CA PHE A 19 -14.50 -8.11 72.43
C PHE A 19 -13.40 -8.05 71.35
N PRO A 20 -12.46 -9.01 71.32
CA PRO A 20 -11.41 -9.05 70.30
C PRO A 20 -11.98 -9.15 68.88
N ARG A 21 -11.38 -8.41 67.93
CA ARG A 21 -11.80 -8.36 66.52
C ARG A 21 -11.98 -9.73 65.87
N ALA A 22 -11.09 -10.68 66.15
CA ALA A 22 -11.20 -12.04 65.59
C ALA A 22 -12.49 -12.75 66.01
N ARG A 23 -12.87 -12.61 67.30
CA ARG A 23 -14.09 -13.16 67.88
C ARG A 23 -15.34 -12.48 67.32
N ALA A 24 -15.30 -11.16 67.22
CA ALA A 24 -16.39 -10.34 66.68
C ALA A 24 -16.68 -10.66 65.20
N VAL A 25 -15.64 -10.79 64.37
CA VAL A 25 -15.78 -11.18 62.94
C VAL A 25 -16.40 -12.57 62.81
N ARG A 26 -15.97 -13.53 63.63
CA ARG A 26 -16.50 -14.90 63.60
C ARG A 26 -17.95 -14.96 64.06
N ALA A 27 -18.30 -14.22 65.11
CA ALA A 27 -19.67 -14.11 65.60
C ALA A 27 -20.60 -13.48 64.56
N LEU A 28 -20.17 -12.39 63.90
CA LEU A 28 -20.94 -11.73 62.84
C LEU A 28 -21.09 -12.62 61.60
N HIS A 29 -20.07 -13.42 61.28
CA HIS A 29 -20.14 -14.38 60.18
C HIS A 29 -21.11 -15.54 60.49
N SER A 30 -21.07 -16.10 61.71
CA SER A 30 -21.96 -17.19 62.14
C SER A 30 -23.42 -16.75 62.28
N THR A 31 -23.64 -15.49 62.65
CA THR A 31 -24.99 -14.91 62.80
C THR A 31 -25.50 -14.22 61.53
N GLY A 32 -24.67 -14.07 60.49
CA GLY A 32 -25.06 -13.45 59.22
C GLY A 32 -25.33 -11.94 59.29
N ASN A 33 -24.67 -11.20 60.20
CA ASN A 33 -24.83 -9.76 60.40
C ASN A 33 -26.26 -9.29 60.76
N VAL A 34 -27.01 -10.10 61.51
CA VAL A 34 -28.41 -9.81 61.90
C VAL A 34 -28.50 -8.66 62.91
N SER A 35 -27.72 -8.70 63.99
CA SER A 35 -27.64 -7.63 65.00
C SER A 35 -26.39 -7.80 65.87
N THR A 36 -26.01 -6.75 66.60
CA THR A 36 -24.92 -6.82 67.59
C THR A 36 -25.24 -7.76 68.74
N GLU A 37 -26.45 -7.70 69.28
CA GLU A 37 -26.91 -8.57 70.38
C GLU A 37 -26.88 -10.05 70.00
N ALA A 38 -27.26 -10.41 68.76
CA ALA A 38 -27.20 -11.79 68.29
C ALA A 38 -25.76 -12.31 68.21
N ALA A 39 -24.82 -11.46 67.76
CA ALA A 39 -23.40 -11.79 67.71
C ALA A 39 -22.79 -11.94 69.11
N ILE A 40 -23.20 -11.09 70.07
CA ILE A 40 -22.76 -11.20 71.47
C ILE A 40 -23.27 -12.49 72.11
N ASN A 41 -24.55 -12.84 71.91
CA ASN A 41 -25.11 -14.10 72.42
C ASN A 41 -24.38 -15.33 71.85
N TRP A 42 -24.10 -15.32 70.53
CA TRP A 42 -23.32 -16.39 69.91
C TRP A 42 -21.91 -16.50 70.52
N LEU A 43 -21.28 -15.36 70.82
CA LEU A 43 -19.95 -15.34 71.40
C LEU A 43 -19.90 -15.90 72.83
N ILE A 44 -20.93 -15.63 73.64
CA ILE A 44 -21.09 -16.19 74.99
C ILE A 44 -21.28 -17.71 74.92
N ASP A 45 -22.13 -18.18 74.00
CA ASP A 45 -22.45 -19.61 73.88
C ASP A 45 -21.24 -20.45 73.42
N HIS A 46 -20.29 -19.82 72.71
CA HIS A 46 -19.16 -20.53 72.13
C HIS A 46 -17.81 -20.21 72.82
N GLU A 47 -17.76 -19.38 73.87
CA GLU A 47 -16.53 -18.81 74.48
C GLU A 47 -15.38 -19.80 74.77
N ASN A 48 -15.70 -21.09 74.97
CA ASN A 48 -14.73 -22.16 75.29
C ASN A 48 -14.21 -22.94 74.07
N ASP A 49 -14.62 -22.59 72.85
CA ASP A 49 -14.18 -23.29 71.64
C ASP A 49 -12.71 -22.99 71.33
N PRO A 50 -11.85 -24.01 71.15
CA PRO A 50 -10.40 -23.84 70.94
C PRO A 50 -10.07 -23.08 69.64
N ASP A 51 -11.03 -22.97 68.72
CA ASP A 51 -10.85 -22.32 67.44
C ASP A 51 -11.33 -20.86 67.42
N ILE A 52 -11.95 -20.35 68.49
CA ILE A 52 -12.58 -19.01 68.49
C ILE A 52 -11.62 -17.87 68.18
N ASP A 53 -10.36 -18.00 68.60
CA ASP A 53 -9.33 -16.98 68.42
C ASP A 53 -8.64 -17.07 67.05
N GLN A 54 -8.97 -18.07 66.23
CA GLN A 54 -8.43 -18.16 64.87
C GLN A 54 -9.13 -17.14 63.96
N MET A 55 -8.37 -16.12 63.55
CA MET A 55 -8.78 -15.07 62.64
C MET A 55 -9.13 -15.64 61.25
N PRO A 56 -10.41 -15.61 60.83
CA PRO A 56 -10.79 -16.08 59.50
C PRO A 56 -10.37 -15.07 58.43
N LEU A 57 -9.91 -15.56 57.27
CA LEU A 57 -9.60 -14.76 56.08
C LEU A 57 -10.91 -14.28 55.43
N VAL A 58 -11.45 -13.15 55.91
CA VAL A 58 -12.69 -12.55 55.37
C VAL A 58 -12.38 -11.23 54.66
N ALA A 59 -12.93 -11.05 53.46
CA ALA A 59 -12.89 -9.78 52.74
C ALA A 59 -13.75 -8.75 53.49
N ILE A 60 -13.12 -7.70 53.99
CA ILE A 60 -13.79 -6.58 54.66
C ILE A 60 -14.18 -5.59 53.55
N GLU A 61 -15.47 -5.45 53.27
CA GLU A 61 -15.95 -4.31 52.50
C GLU A 61 -15.88 -3.06 53.37
N ILE A 62 -15.00 -2.13 52.96
CA ILE A 62 -15.02 -0.76 53.45
C ILE A 62 -16.15 -0.08 52.66
N ASP A 63 -17.36 -0.08 53.22
CA ASP A 63 -18.41 0.84 52.78
C ASP A 63 -17.94 2.27 53.06
N ILE A 64 -17.21 2.86 52.10
CA ILE A 64 -16.96 4.29 52.06
C ILE A 64 -18.29 4.91 51.67
N GLU A 65 -19.06 5.25 52.70
CA GLU A 65 -20.21 6.14 52.63
C GLU A 65 -19.83 7.32 51.73
N SER A 66 -20.49 7.42 50.57
CA SER A 66 -20.35 8.52 49.63
C SER A 66 -20.35 9.81 50.43
N PRO A 67 -19.26 10.62 50.40
CA PRO A 67 -19.25 11.86 51.15
C PRO A 67 -20.44 12.70 50.67
N GLU A 68 -21.12 13.33 51.63
CA GLU A 68 -22.18 14.31 51.40
C GLU A 68 -21.82 15.22 50.22
N PRO A 69 -22.79 15.65 49.40
CA PRO A 69 -22.52 16.41 48.18
C PRO A 69 -21.69 17.66 48.52
N PHE A 70 -20.39 17.63 48.21
CA PHE A 70 -19.51 18.78 48.29
C PHE A 70 -20.21 19.96 47.62
N HIS A 71 -20.38 21.06 48.34
CA HIS A 71 -20.95 22.29 47.82
C HIS A 71 -20.09 22.78 46.65
N ILE A 72 -20.49 22.42 45.43
CA ILE A 72 -19.89 22.95 44.21
C ILE A 72 -20.12 24.46 44.24
N THR A 73 -19.07 25.23 44.51
CA THR A 73 -19.16 26.69 44.52
C THR A 73 -19.57 27.18 43.14
N GLU A 74 -20.43 28.20 43.10
CA GLU A 74 -20.88 28.89 41.89
C GLU A 74 -19.69 29.26 40.96
N GLU A 75 -18.53 29.59 41.54
CA GLU A 75 -17.32 29.92 40.81
C GLU A 75 -16.73 28.75 40.02
N MET A 76 -16.72 27.54 40.59
CA MET A 76 -16.23 26.35 39.89
C MET A 76 -17.12 26.00 38.69
N LYS A 77 -18.44 26.19 38.83
CA LYS A 77 -19.41 26.03 37.71
C LYS A 77 -19.20 27.08 36.62
N ARG A 78 -18.93 28.34 36.99
CA ARG A 78 -18.64 29.41 36.02
C ARG A 78 -17.34 29.16 35.25
N LYS A 79 -16.25 28.79 35.93
CA LYS A 79 -14.98 28.42 35.28
C LYS A 79 -15.13 27.21 34.36
N ALA A 80 -15.87 26.19 34.78
CA ALA A 80 -16.14 25.02 33.94
C ALA A 80 -16.97 25.37 32.69
N LYS A 81 -17.95 26.28 32.81
CA LYS A 81 -18.74 26.76 31.67
C LYS A 81 -17.89 27.60 30.71
N GLU A 82 -17.02 28.46 31.22
CA GLU A 82 -16.12 29.28 30.43
C GLU A 82 -15.09 28.45 29.65
N LEU A 83 -14.51 27.43 30.27
CA LEU A 83 -13.62 26.47 29.59
C LEU A 83 -14.34 25.73 28.45
N ARG A 84 -15.60 25.32 28.67
CA ARG A 84 -16.42 24.68 27.63
C ARG A 84 -16.71 25.62 26.46
N ASP A 85 -17.01 26.89 26.74
CA ASP A 85 -17.26 27.91 25.72
C ASP A 85 -15.98 28.26 24.94
N GLN A 86 -14.81 28.27 25.61
CA GLN A 86 -13.52 28.43 24.94
C GLN A 86 -13.23 27.27 24.00
N ILE A 87 -13.41 26.02 24.44
CA ILE A 87 -13.24 24.83 23.58
C ILE A 87 -14.19 24.89 22.37
N ARG A 88 -15.45 25.29 22.58
CA ARG A 88 -16.42 25.44 21.48
C ARG A 88 -15.98 26.50 20.46
N LYS A 89 -15.52 27.67 20.94
CA LYS A 89 -15.00 28.75 20.09
C LYS A 89 -13.73 28.34 19.34
N GLU A 90 -12.85 27.57 19.95
CA GLU A 90 -11.64 27.06 19.27
C GLU A 90 -11.99 26.05 18.20
N LYS A 91 -12.87 25.09 18.49
CA LYS A 91 -13.35 24.12 17.49
C LYS A 91 -14.01 24.80 16.30
N GLU A 92 -14.86 25.81 16.53
CA GLU A 92 -15.49 26.57 15.46
C GLU A 92 -14.46 27.35 14.61
N LYS A 93 -13.41 27.91 15.23
CA LYS A 93 -12.31 28.57 14.50
C LYS A 93 -11.49 27.58 13.69
N GLU A 94 -11.20 26.39 14.22
CA GLU A 94 -10.49 25.33 13.49
C GLU A 94 -11.31 24.81 12.32
N GLU A 95 -12.60 24.56 12.52
CA GLU A 95 -13.52 24.11 11.46
C GLU A 95 -13.60 25.13 10.32
N LYS A 96 -13.73 26.43 10.65
CA LYS A 96 -13.73 27.52 9.66
C LYS A 96 -12.39 27.67 8.92
N LYS A 97 -11.26 27.36 9.58
CA LYS A 97 -9.94 27.31 8.92
C LYS A 97 -9.84 26.12 7.97
N LEU A 98 -10.33 24.96 8.38
CA LEU A 98 -10.34 23.74 7.57
C LEU A 98 -11.24 23.92 6.34
N GLU A 99 -12.40 24.54 6.50
CA GLU A 99 -13.32 24.84 5.39
C GLU A 99 -12.67 25.81 4.39
N ARG A 100 -12.01 26.86 4.88
CA ARG A 100 -11.19 27.76 4.03
C ARG A 100 -10.04 27.04 3.33
N GLN A 101 -9.41 26.05 3.97
CA GLN A 101 -8.37 25.23 3.33
C GLN A 101 -8.96 24.34 2.22
N ARG A 102 -10.06 23.64 2.50
CA ARG A 102 -10.76 22.81 1.52
C ARG A 102 -11.18 23.60 0.29
N GLU A 103 -11.73 24.81 0.47
CA GLU A 103 -12.12 25.66 -0.65
C GLU A 103 -10.90 26.18 -1.43
N LYS A 104 -9.81 26.52 -0.75
CA LYS A 104 -8.53 26.86 -1.41
C LYS A 104 -7.95 25.70 -2.19
N ASP A 105 -8.06 24.48 -1.68
CA ASP A 105 -7.53 23.28 -2.33
C ASP A 105 -8.35 22.93 -3.57
N ARG A 106 -9.69 23.12 -3.54
CA ARG A 106 -10.55 23.00 -4.73
C ARG A 106 -10.13 23.96 -5.85
N ILE A 107 -9.88 25.23 -5.50
CA ILE A 107 -9.42 26.25 -6.45
C ILE A 107 -8.02 25.91 -6.96
N ARG A 108 -7.12 25.49 -6.06
CA ARG A 108 -5.76 25.09 -6.42
C ARG A 108 -5.76 23.91 -7.38
N SER A 109 -6.53 22.85 -7.10
CA SER A 109 -6.62 21.68 -7.98
C SER A 109 -7.20 22.04 -9.35
N GLY A 110 -8.16 22.98 -9.40
CA GLY A 110 -8.69 23.48 -10.68
C GLY A 110 -7.66 24.24 -11.50
N LYS A 111 -6.90 25.14 -10.85
CA LYS A 111 -5.83 25.92 -11.50
C LYS A 111 -4.67 25.01 -11.95
N GLU A 112 -4.26 24.08 -11.10
CA GLU A 112 -3.18 23.13 -11.39
C GLU A 112 -3.55 22.20 -12.56
N LEU A 113 -4.81 21.75 -12.65
CA LEU A 113 -5.28 20.98 -13.81
C LEU A 113 -5.21 21.78 -15.11
N GLN A 114 -5.58 23.07 -15.07
CA GLN A 114 -5.50 23.94 -16.25
C GLN A 114 -4.05 24.25 -16.65
N GLU A 115 -3.15 24.43 -15.69
CA GLU A 115 -1.73 24.65 -15.92
C GLU A 115 -1.02 23.39 -16.46
N ALA A 116 -1.32 22.23 -15.88
CA ALA A 116 -0.87 20.94 -16.39
C ALA A 116 -1.33 20.69 -17.83
N LYS A 117 -2.57 21.09 -18.17
CA LYS A 117 -3.07 21.00 -19.54
C LYS A 117 -2.31 21.92 -20.51
N ARG A 118 -2.05 23.17 -20.13
CA ARG A 118 -1.28 24.12 -20.97
C ARG A 118 0.16 23.65 -21.19
N THR A 119 0.82 23.20 -20.13
CA THR A 119 2.20 22.71 -20.22
C THR A 119 2.31 21.44 -21.06
N ALA A 120 1.32 20.54 -20.99
CA ALA A 120 1.25 19.36 -21.86
C ALA A 120 1.05 19.74 -23.33
N GLU A 121 0.12 20.65 -23.64
CA GLU A 121 -0.12 21.14 -25.01
C GLU A 121 1.12 21.85 -25.59
N GLU A 122 1.82 22.67 -24.80
CA GLU A 122 3.07 23.33 -25.23
C GLU A 122 4.19 22.32 -25.48
N ALA A 123 4.32 21.29 -24.62
CA ALA A 123 5.29 20.23 -24.81
C ALA A 123 5.01 19.40 -26.08
N GLU A 124 3.74 19.11 -26.37
CA GLU A 124 3.33 18.45 -27.61
C GLU A 124 3.66 19.28 -28.85
N ARG A 125 3.32 20.58 -28.84
CA ARG A 125 3.64 21.50 -29.93
C ARG A 125 5.14 21.61 -30.15
N LYS A 126 5.92 21.70 -29.08
CA LYS A 126 7.39 21.74 -29.15
C LYS A 126 7.95 20.47 -29.78
N ARG A 127 7.51 19.29 -29.32
CA ARG A 127 7.92 18.00 -29.90
C ARG A 127 7.58 17.90 -31.38
N TYR A 128 6.42 18.40 -31.79
CA TYR A 128 6.01 18.43 -33.20
C TYR A 128 6.92 19.33 -34.05
N ILE A 129 7.23 20.53 -33.58
CA ILE A 129 8.14 21.45 -34.26
C ILE A 129 9.54 20.86 -34.36
N ASP A 130 10.06 20.30 -33.27
CA ASP A 130 11.39 19.69 -33.20
C ASP A 130 11.50 18.50 -34.17
N SER A 131 10.48 17.63 -34.23
CA SER A 131 10.40 16.54 -35.21
C SER A 131 10.42 17.08 -36.64
N ARG A 132 9.62 18.11 -36.93
CA ARG A 132 9.55 18.68 -38.28
C ARG A 132 10.86 19.36 -38.70
N GLN A 133 11.60 19.93 -37.74
CA GLN A 133 12.92 20.49 -37.98
C GLN A 133 13.97 19.39 -38.20
N ALA A 134 13.92 18.32 -37.41
CA ALA A 134 14.81 17.17 -37.56
C ALA A 134 14.65 16.52 -38.94
N ASP A 135 13.41 16.25 -39.38
CA ASP A 135 13.13 15.69 -40.70
C ASP A 135 13.68 16.58 -41.82
N LYS A 136 13.47 17.90 -41.71
CA LYS A 136 14.01 18.88 -42.68
C LYS A 136 15.55 18.89 -42.68
N GLN A 137 16.19 18.78 -41.52
CA GLN A 137 17.66 18.73 -41.44
C GLN A 137 18.20 17.42 -41.99
N GLU A 138 17.53 16.30 -41.74
CA GLU A 138 17.91 15.00 -42.27
C GLU A 138 17.76 14.95 -43.79
N GLU A 139 16.67 15.50 -44.33
CA GLU A 139 16.46 15.62 -45.78
C GLU A 139 17.56 16.48 -46.43
N LYS A 140 17.94 17.61 -45.81
CA LYS A 140 19.06 18.44 -46.29
C LYS A 140 20.38 17.68 -46.29
N ARG A 141 20.70 16.99 -45.18
CA ARG A 141 21.91 16.15 -45.08
C ARG A 141 21.91 15.02 -46.12
N ALA A 142 20.77 14.39 -46.38
CA ALA A 142 20.64 13.36 -47.39
C ALA A 142 20.85 13.93 -48.81
N ARG A 143 20.25 15.07 -49.12
CA ARG A 143 20.45 15.77 -50.40
C ARG A 143 21.90 16.16 -50.62
N GLU A 144 22.57 16.69 -49.59
CA GLU A 144 24.00 17.04 -49.65
C GLU A 144 24.87 15.81 -49.91
N LYS A 145 24.60 14.68 -49.23
CA LYS A 145 25.31 13.41 -49.48
C LYS A 145 25.13 12.91 -50.92
N VAL A 146 23.92 13.00 -51.47
CA VAL A 146 23.65 12.61 -52.87
C VAL A 146 24.41 13.51 -53.83
N LEU A 147 24.42 14.83 -53.57
CA LEU A 147 25.13 15.78 -54.42
C LEU A 147 26.65 15.56 -54.39
N GLN A 148 27.23 15.29 -53.23
CA GLN A 148 28.64 14.91 -53.11
C GLN A 148 28.96 13.62 -53.87
N LYS A 149 28.12 12.59 -53.76
CA LYS A 149 28.28 11.34 -54.54
C LYS A 149 28.20 11.61 -56.04
N LEU A 150 27.30 12.47 -56.49
CA LEU A 150 27.19 12.85 -57.91
C LEU A 150 28.44 13.59 -58.41
N GLN A 151 29.03 14.45 -57.57
CA GLN A 151 30.29 15.13 -57.89
C GLN A 151 31.46 14.16 -57.96
N GLN A 152 31.55 13.21 -57.03
CA GLN A 152 32.57 12.15 -57.05
C GLN A 152 32.43 11.28 -58.30
N ASP A 153 31.23 10.79 -58.62
CA ASP A 153 30.96 10.02 -59.85
C ASP A 153 31.28 10.84 -61.11
N LYS A 154 31.03 12.15 -61.12
CA LYS A 154 31.42 13.03 -62.23
C LYS A 154 32.95 13.13 -62.39
N ILE A 155 33.70 13.18 -61.28
CA ILE A 155 35.17 13.19 -61.30
C ILE A 155 35.69 11.81 -61.71
N GLU A 156 35.13 10.72 -61.18
CA GLU A 156 35.49 9.35 -61.54
C GLU A 156 35.20 9.06 -63.01
N ARG A 157 34.01 9.40 -63.52
CA ARG A 157 33.72 9.30 -64.95
C ARG A 157 34.62 10.17 -65.80
N ARG A 158 34.99 11.38 -65.37
CA ARG A 158 35.98 12.20 -66.10
C ARG A 158 37.38 11.56 -66.10
N ARG A 159 37.79 10.94 -65.00
CA ARG A 159 39.06 10.21 -64.86
C ARG A 159 39.06 8.92 -65.69
N ASN A 160 37.96 8.18 -65.71
CA ASN A 160 37.82 6.89 -66.40
C ASN A 160 37.53 7.05 -67.90
N SER A 161 36.77 8.09 -68.29
CA SER A 161 36.52 8.45 -69.69
C SER A 161 37.77 9.03 -70.37
N GLY A 162 38.83 9.31 -69.62
CA GLY A 162 40.16 9.59 -70.17
C GLY A 162 41.06 8.35 -70.32
N MET A 163 40.60 7.16 -69.94
CA MET A 163 41.44 5.96 -69.76
C MET A 163 41.00 4.70 -70.54
N LEU A 164 40.06 4.77 -71.48
CA LEU A 164 39.67 3.60 -72.29
C LEU A 164 39.44 3.94 -73.77
N SER A 165 40.50 3.77 -74.56
CA SER A 165 40.45 3.28 -75.94
C SER A 165 41.08 1.87 -75.94
N GLU A 166 40.42 0.92 -76.60
CA GLU A 166 40.73 -0.51 -76.77
C GLU A 166 40.63 -1.44 -75.55
N ARG A 167 39.53 -2.19 -75.46
CA ARG A 167 39.50 -3.66 -75.71
C ARG A 167 38.10 -4.22 -75.38
N SER A 168 37.59 -4.94 -76.36
CA SER A 168 36.30 -5.62 -76.38
C SER A 168 36.20 -6.86 -75.47
N GLU A 169 34.95 -7.13 -75.10
CA GLU A 169 34.26 -8.42 -74.95
C GLU A 169 34.31 -9.27 -73.66
N SER A 170 33.07 -9.67 -73.29
CA SER A 170 32.63 -10.90 -72.62
C SER A 170 32.92 -11.04 -71.11
N LEU A 171 32.12 -11.67 -70.26
CA LEU A 171 30.77 -12.25 -70.26
C LEU A 171 30.45 -12.56 -68.77
N ASP A 172 29.18 -12.77 -68.47
CA ASP A 172 28.66 -13.66 -67.40
C ASP A 172 28.43 -13.23 -65.93
N THR A 173 27.20 -13.56 -65.54
CA THR A 173 26.66 -13.98 -64.22
C THR A 173 25.98 -12.97 -63.30
N LYS A 174 24.63 -12.99 -63.40
CA LYS A 174 23.62 -13.05 -62.33
C LYS A 174 23.83 -12.16 -61.09
N SER A 175 22.96 -11.15 -60.94
CA SER A 175 21.82 -11.12 -59.99
C SER A 175 21.47 -9.68 -59.57
N ASN A 176 20.20 -9.30 -59.71
CA ASN A 176 19.42 -8.24 -59.03
C ASN A 176 18.12 -8.06 -59.84
N ALA A 177 16.90 -7.94 -59.33
CA ALA A 177 16.37 -7.57 -58.01
C ALA A 177 15.03 -8.34 -57.81
N THR A 178 14.56 -8.60 -56.59
CA THR A 178 13.72 -7.64 -55.86
C THR A 178 13.77 -7.83 -54.34
N GLU A 179 13.82 -6.69 -53.66
CA GLU A 179 13.60 -6.51 -52.23
C GLU A 179 12.16 -6.88 -51.81
N ALA A 180 12.04 -7.51 -50.64
CA ALA A 180 11.05 -7.12 -49.62
C ALA A 180 11.41 -7.79 -48.27
N GLY A 181 11.75 -6.97 -47.26
CA GLY A 181 11.56 -7.38 -45.86
C GLY A 181 12.78 -7.41 -44.93
N LYS A 182 13.48 -6.28 -44.75
CA LYS A 182 14.14 -5.91 -43.48
C LYS A 182 13.70 -4.48 -43.17
N LYS A 183 12.94 -4.22 -42.10
CA LYS A 183 13.40 -4.11 -40.70
C LYS A 183 14.56 -3.11 -40.56
N ASP A 184 14.18 -1.85 -40.39
CA ASP A 184 14.88 -0.80 -39.64
C ASP A 184 13.75 -0.12 -38.83
N GLU A 185 13.68 -0.16 -37.50
CA GLU A 185 14.67 0.34 -36.53
C GLU A 185 15.19 1.75 -36.84
N LEU A 186 14.31 2.73 -36.63
CA LEU A 186 14.72 3.99 -36.01
C LEU A 186 13.78 4.34 -34.86
N ARG A 187 13.98 3.65 -33.73
CA ARG A 187 13.59 4.12 -32.40
C ARG A 187 14.84 4.14 -31.53
N SER A 188 15.50 5.28 -31.51
CA SER A 188 16.34 5.71 -30.40
C SER A 188 15.54 6.83 -29.74
N GLN A 189 15.06 6.69 -28.52
CA GLN A 189 15.92 6.69 -27.33
C GLN A 189 15.46 5.67 -26.27
N ASN A 190 16.46 5.15 -25.56
CA ASN A 190 16.44 4.30 -24.36
C ASN A 190 16.48 2.78 -24.62
N SER A 191 17.64 2.30 -25.06
CA SER A 191 18.00 0.88 -25.05
C SER A 191 18.30 0.40 -23.61
N LEU A 192 17.29 -0.22 -23.00
CA LEU A 192 17.47 -1.19 -21.92
C LEU A 192 17.88 -2.55 -22.52
N PRO A 193 18.59 -3.42 -21.78
CA PRO A 193 19.22 -4.62 -22.31
C PRO A 193 18.20 -5.54 -23.01
N ALA A 194 18.60 -6.18 -24.11
CA ALA A 194 17.76 -7.00 -25.00
C ALA A 194 16.96 -8.14 -24.30
N THR A 195 17.38 -8.55 -23.10
CA THR A 195 16.66 -9.49 -22.24
C THR A 195 15.40 -8.89 -21.62
N SER A 196 15.36 -7.58 -21.37
CA SER A 196 14.21 -6.87 -20.77
C SER A 196 13.05 -6.70 -21.77
N VAL A 197 13.35 -6.55 -23.06
CA VAL A 197 12.34 -6.46 -24.13
C VAL A 197 11.61 -7.78 -24.31
N SER A 198 12.34 -8.91 -24.27
CA SER A 198 11.74 -10.25 -24.32
C SER A 198 10.85 -10.51 -23.10
N LYS A 199 11.32 -10.18 -21.88
CA LYS A 199 10.52 -10.28 -20.66
C LYS A 199 9.25 -9.43 -20.72
N ALA A 200 9.32 -8.20 -21.24
CA ALA A 200 8.16 -7.32 -21.37
C ALA A 200 7.10 -7.87 -22.36
N VAL A 201 7.53 -8.59 -23.40
CA VAL A 201 6.61 -9.30 -24.32
C VAL A 201 5.93 -10.47 -23.61
N SER A 202 6.69 -11.29 -22.88
CA SER A 202 6.14 -12.40 -22.08
C SER A 202 5.17 -11.90 -21.00
N MET A 203 5.50 -10.81 -20.31
CA MET A 203 4.61 -10.18 -19.32
C MET A 203 3.28 -9.74 -19.94
N ARG A 204 3.30 -9.15 -21.13
CA ARG A 204 2.07 -8.80 -21.87
C ARG A 204 1.27 -10.03 -22.24
N GLU A 205 1.93 -11.13 -22.60
CA GLU A 205 1.26 -12.37 -22.96
C GLU A 205 0.61 -13.05 -21.75
N CYS A 206 1.25 -13.04 -20.58
CA CYS A 206 0.64 -13.52 -19.34
C CYS A 206 -0.64 -12.74 -19.00
N LEU A 207 -0.62 -11.41 -19.17
CA LEU A 207 -1.81 -10.56 -18.97
C LEU A 207 -2.90 -10.85 -20.02
N ARG A 208 -2.53 -11.07 -21.31
CA ARG A 208 -3.49 -11.49 -22.34
C ARG A 208 -4.13 -12.84 -22.02
N SER A 209 -3.32 -13.82 -21.64
CA SER A 209 -3.76 -15.16 -21.26
C SER A 209 -4.73 -15.09 -20.08
N LEU A 210 -4.38 -14.33 -19.03
CA LEU A 210 -5.21 -14.12 -17.85
C LEU A 210 -6.59 -13.55 -18.23
N ARG A 211 -6.62 -12.61 -19.18
CA ARG A 211 -7.87 -12.04 -19.69
C ARG A 211 -8.67 -13.00 -20.57
N ARG A 212 -8.01 -13.82 -21.41
CA ARG A 212 -8.67 -14.81 -22.29
C ARG A 212 -9.33 -15.92 -21.50
N HIS A 213 -8.70 -16.38 -20.42
CA HIS A 213 -9.22 -17.42 -19.54
C HIS A 213 -10.35 -16.95 -18.62
N GLN A 214 -10.55 -15.63 -18.48
CA GLN A 214 -11.59 -15.01 -17.64
C GLN A 214 -12.39 -13.97 -18.43
N LYS A 215 -12.89 -14.36 -19.61
CA LYS A 215 -13.72 -13.47 -20.46
C LYS A 215 -15.02 -13.04 -19.77
N ASP A 216 -15.57 -13.88 -18.89
CA ASP A 216 -16.88 -13.66 -18.27
C ASP A 216 -16.81 -12.93 -16.92
N ASP A 217 -15.61 -12.81 -16.33
CA ASP A 217 -15.37 -12.29 -14.98
C ASP A 217 -14.36 -11.12 -14.99
N SER A 218 -14.65 -10.10 -15.81
CA SER A 218 -13.78 -8.91 -15.97
C SER A 218 -13.44 -8.22 -14.64
N ASP A 219 -14.30 -8.28 -13.64
CA ASP A 219 -14.06 -7.70 -12.31
C ASP A 219 -13.02 -8.49 -11.50
N LYS A 220 -13.00 -9.83 -11.62
CA LYS A 220 -11.97 -10.67 -11.01
C LYS A 220 -10.62 -10.40 -11.67
N VAL A 221 -10.59 -10.29 -13.00
CA VAL A 221 -9.39 -9.91 -13.77
C VAL A 221 -8.84 -8.55 -13.32
N ARG A 222 -9.71 -7.54 -13.18
CA ARG A 222 -9.30 -6.22 -12.72
C ARG A 222 -8.76 -6.24 -11.28
N THR A 223 -9.37 -7.05 -10.43
CA THR A 223 -8.93 -7.25 -9.03
C THR A 223 -7.59 -7.99 -8.97
N ALA A 224 -7.36 -8.96 -9.84
CA ALA A 224 -6.09 -9.65 -10.02
C ALA A 224 -4.99 -8.66 -10.43
N TYR A 225 -5.23 -7.83 -11.44
CA TYR A 225 -4.28 -6.80 -11.89
C TYR A 225 -3.94 -5.79 -10.81
N ARG A 226 -4.94 -5.32 -10.04
CA ARG A 226 -4.70 -4.44 -8.90
C ARG A 226 -3.80 -5.10 -7.85
N THR A 227 -4.05 -6.37 -7.55
CA THR A 227 -3.28 -7.11 -6.54
C THR A 227 -1.83 -7.33 -7.01
N LEU A 228 -1.63 -7.76 -8.27
CA LEU A 228 -0.32 -7.86 -8.90
C LEU A 228 0.42 -6.52 -8.91
N PHE A 229 -0.29 -5.44 -9.23
CA PHE A 229 0.27 -4.09 -9.26
C PHE A 229 0.76 -3.66 -7.88
N ILE A 230 0.02 -3.95 -6.82
CA ILE A 230 0.45 -3.64 -5.44
C ILE A 230 1.75 -4.39 -5.11
N TYR A 231 1.86 -5.67 -5.45
CA TYR A 231 3.10 -6.44 -5.18
C TYR A 231 4.30 -5.87 -5.94
N VAL A 232 4.17 -5.65 -7.25
CA VAL A 232 5.24 -5.08 -8.07
C VAL A 232 5.61 -3.67 -7.61
N ARG A 233 4.62 -2.82 -7.30
CA ARG A 233 4.83 -1.44 -6.84
C ARG A 233 5.52 -1.39 -5.49
N ASN A 234 5.14 -2.25 -4.56
CA ASN A 234 5.74 -2.28 -3.22
C ASN A 234 7.22 -2.68 -3.30
N VAL A 235 7.54 -3.70 -4.13
CA VAL A 235 8.94 -4.11 -4.39
C VAL A 235 9.71 -3.02 -5.13
N ALA A 236 9.12 -2.38 -6.15
CA ALA A 236 9.80 -1.33 -6.91
C ALA A 236 10.15 -0.10 -6.05
N LYS A 237 9.24 0.30 -5.15
CA LYS A 237 9.45 1.40 -4.20
C LYS A 237 10.48 1.06 -3.13
N ASN A 238 10.32 -0.10 -2.50
CA ASN A 238 11.13 -0.53 -1.36
C ASN A 238 11.79 -1.87 -1.69
N PRO A 239 12.83 -1.87 -2.54
CA PRO A 239 13.44 -3.12 -2.98
C PRO A 239 14.14 -3.82 -1.84
N ASP A 240 14.62 -3.11 -0.81
CA ASP A 240 15.40 -3.66 0.32
C ASP A 240 14.55 -4.35 1.40
N GLU A 241 13.22 -4.21 1.36
CA GLU A 241 12.36 -4.69 2.44
C GLU A 241 11.83 -6.11 2.19
N GLU A 242 12.29 -7.08 2.99
CA GLU A 242 11.97 -8.51 2.81
C GLU A 242 10.48 -8.83 2.93
N LYS A 243 9.72 -8.04 3.70
CA LYS A 243 8.27 -8.23 3.85
C LYS A 243 7.52 -8.11 2.51
N PHE A 244 8.05 -7.34 1.56
CA PHE A 244 7.48 -7.18 0.22
C PHE A 244 8.06 -8.17 -0.79
N ARG A 245 9.19 -8.80 -0.46
CA ARG A 245 9.80 -9.85 -1.26
C ARG A 245 9.20 -11.22 -0.99
N LYS A 246 8.39 -11.39 0.06
CA LYS A 246 7.78 -12.67 0.43
C LYS A 246 6.26 -12.61 0.36
N ILE A 247 5.65 -13.51 -0.42
CA ILE A 247 4.21 -13.64 -0.60
C ILE A 247 3.81 -15.06 -0.20
N ARG A 248 2.79 -15.20 0.65
CA ARG A 248 2.29 -16.50 1.11
C ARG A 248 1.24 -17.03 0.14
N LEU A 249 1.48 -18.20 -0.45
CA LEU A 249 0.55 -18.84 -1.40
C LEU A 249 -0.73 -19.32 -0.71
N SER A 250 -0.63 -19.73 0.56
CA SER A 250 -1.78 -20.19 1.35
C SER A 250 -2.74 -19.09 1.77
N ASN A 251 -2.45 -17.80 1.45
CA ASN A 251 -3.36 -16.71 1.79
C ASN A 251 -4.59 -16.78 0.88
N PRO A 252 -5.82 -16.94 1.43
CA PRO A 252 -7.04 -17.05 0.63
C PRO A 252 -7.23 -15.88 -0.35
N LEU A 253 -6.88 -14.66 0.07
CA LEU A 253 -6.99 -13.46 -0.76
C LEU A 253 -6.01 -13.46 -1.93
N PHE A 254 -4.82 -14.03 -1.74
CA PHE A 254 -3.86 -14.21 -2.82
C PHE A 254 -4.34 -15.29 -3.77
N GLN A 255 -4.79 -16.43 -3.24
CA GLN A 255 -5.21 -17.58 -4.04
C GLN A 255 -6.46 -17.27 -4.86
N GLU A 256 -7.45 -16.60 -4.30
CA GLU A 256 -8.67 -16.20 -5.02
C GLU A 256 -8.35 -15.24 -6.17
N ARG A 257 -7.50 -14.23 -5.93
CA ARG A 257 -7.26 -13.13 -6.87
C ARG A 257 -6.18 -13.41 -7.91
N VAL A 258 -5.09 -14.07 -7.52
CA VAL A 258 -3.89 -14.24 -8.36
C VAL A 258 -3.47 -15.70 -8.45
N GLY A 259 -3.54 -16.46 -7.36
CA GLY A 259 -3.08 -17.85 -7.32
C GLY A 259 -3.96 -18.85 -8.09
N SER A 260 -5.25 -18.53 -8.29
CA SER A 260 -6.17 -19.31 -9.15
C SER A 260 -5.89 -19.10 -10.64
N LEU A 261 -5.16 -18.02 -10.98
CA LEU A 261 -4.88 -17.60 -12.35
C LEU A 261 -3.46 -18.02 -12.72
N LYS A 262 -3.32 -18.98 -13.63
CA LYS A 262 -2.00 -19.45 -14.12
C LYS A 262 -1.11 -18.29 -14.60
N GLY A 263 -1.68 -17.38 -15.38
CA GLY A 263 -0.97 -16.19 -15.86
C GLY A 263 -0.55 -15.21 -14.76
N GLY A 264 -1.16 -15.26 -13.58
CA GLY A 264 -0.78 -14.41 -12.43
C GLY A 264 0.51 -14.89 -11.76
N ILE A 265 0.68 -16.20 -11.61
CA ILE A 265 1.89 -16.81 -11.05
C ILE A 265 3.05 -16.67 -12.03
N GLU A 266 2.84 -16.99 -13.31
CA GLU A 266 3.84 -16.82 -14.37
C GLU A 266 4.33 -15.36 -14.47
N PHE A 267 3.42 -14.40 -14.31
CA PHE A 267 3.78 -12.98 -14.29
C PHE A 267 4.70 -12.62 -13.12
N LEU A 268 4.45 -13.18 -11.92
CA LEU A 268 5.32 -12.98 -10.76
C LEU A 268 6.69 -13.63 -10.98
N GLU A 269 6.74 -14.81 -11.59
CA GLU A 269 8.00 -15.47 -11.97
C GLU A 269 8.81 -14.62 -12.96
N LEU A 270 8.15 -14.01 -13.95
CA LEU A 270 8.79 -13.07 -14.89
C LEU A 270 9.29 -11.79 -14.21
N CYS A 271 8.66 -11.37 -13.11
CA CYS A 271 9.13 -10.26 -12.27
C CYS A 271 10.30 -10.67 -11.37
N GLY A 272 10.67 -11.95 -11.33
CA GLY A 272 11.81 -12.49 -10.59
C GLY A 272 11.44 -13.27 -9.33
N PHE A 273 10.16 -13.42 -9.01
CA PHE A 273 9.74 -14.20 -7.84
C PHE A 273 9.97 -15.70 -8.09
N GLU A 274 10.48 -16.40 -7.10
CA GLU A 274 10.68 -17.85 -7.13
C GLU A 274 9.66 -18.54 -6.25
N ARG A 275 9.15 -19.68 -6.72
CA ARG A 275 8.21 -20.52 -5.98
C ARG A 275 8.96 -21.45 -5.01
N GLY A 276 9.01 -21.06 -3.74
CA GLY A 276 9.54 -21.85 -2.63
C GLY A 276 8.47 -22.66 -1.89
N GLY A 277 7.78 -23.56 -2.59
CA GLY A 277 6.74 -24.41 -2.00
C GLY A 277 5.45 -23.64 -1.66
N GLU A 278 5.32 -23.22 -0.39
CA GLU A 278 4.16 -22.46 0.14
C GLU A 278 4.32 -20.94 0.07
N PHE A 279 5.51 -20.44 -0.29
CA PHE A 279 5.78 -19.01 -0.41
C PHE A 279 6.40 -18.69 -1.77
N LEU A 280 6.04 -17.55 -2.35
CA LEU A 280 6.89 -16.90 -3.36
C LEU A 280 7.87 -15.98 -2.65
N TYR A 281 9.15 -16.08 -2.97
CA TYR A 281 10.17 -15.15 -2.49
C TYR A 281 10.92 -14.53 -3.67
N LEU A 282 11.34 -13.28 -3.53
CA LEU A 282 12.13 -12.57 -4.52
C LEU A 282 13.56 -12.39 -3.99
N PRO A 283 14.56 -13.11 -4.51
CA PRO A 283 15.97 -12.93 -4.13
C PRO A 283 16.45 -11.52 -4.46
N ARG A 284 17.29 -10.94 -3.60
CA ARG A 284 17.86 -9.60 -3.82
C ARG A 284 18.62 -9.49 -5.14
N ASP A 285 19.31 -10.56 -5.52
CA ASP A 285 20.14 -10.62 -6.73
C ASP A 285 19.32 -10.66 -8.03
N LYS A 286 18.02 -11.02 -7.94
CA LYS A 286 17.11 -11.11 -9.08
C LYS A 286 16.16 -9.91 -9.20
N VAL A 287 16.32 -8.87 -8.37
CA VAL A 287 15.50 -7.66 -8.43
C VAL A 287 15.93 -6.78 -9.60
N ASP A 288 15.28 -6.96 -10.75
CA ASP A 288 15.43 -6.06 -11.89
C ASP A 288 14.44 -4.89 -11.78
N ARG A 289 14.93 -3.75 -11.29
CA ARG A 289 14.13 -2.51 -11.15
C ARG A 289 13.53 -2.06 -12.49
N GLY A 290 14.23 -2.23 -13.60
CA GLY A 290 13.74 -1.86 -14.93
C GLY A 290 12.58 -2.74 -15.38
N ALA A 291 12.70 -4.05 -15.15
CA ALA A 291 11.62 -5.00 -15.41
C ALA A 291 10.39 -4.74 -14.51
N LEU A 292 10.58 -4.44 -13.22
CA LEU A 292 9.48 -4.15 -12.30
C LEU A 292 8.74 -2.85 -12.63
N VAL A 293 9.45 -1.79 -13.03
CA VAL A 293 8.82 -0.54 -13.48
C VAL A 293 8.02 -0.79 -14.76
N THR A 294 8.58 -1.54 -15.72
CA THR A 294 7.89 -1.92 -16.95
C THR A 294 6.65 -2.76 -16.66
N ALA A 295 6.77 -3.75 -15.79
CA ALA A 295 5.67 -4.61 -15.33
C ALA A 295 4.55 -3.79 -14.67
N GLY A 296 4.92 -2.82 -13.82
CA GLY A 296 3.99 -1.89 -13.18
C GLY A 296 3.21 -1.05 -14.20
N SER A 297 3.89 -0.45 -15.17
CA SER A 297 3.24 0.34 -16.24
C SER A 297 2.35 -0.52 -17.15
N LEU A 298 2.74 -1.78 -17.41
CA LEU A 298 1.91 -2.73 -18.18
C LEU A 298 0.62 -3.08 -17.44
N LEU A 299 0.71 -3.35 -16.13
CA LEU A 299 -0.47 -3.62 -15.29
C LEU A 299 -1.38 -2.41 -15.18
N GLU A 300 -0.83 -1.21 -15.02
CA GLU A 300 -1.60 0.04 -14.99
C GLU A 300 -2.32 0.31 -16.31
N SER A 301 -1.63 0.07 -17.42
CA SER A 301 -2.20 0.12 -18.76
C SER A 301 -3.30 -0.94 -18.92
N ALA A 302 -3.13 -2.15 -18.38
CA ALA A 302 -4.12 -3.21 -18.44
C ALA A 302 -5.39 -2.92 -17.60
N MET A 303 -5.25 -2.17 -16.51
CA MET A 303 -6.38 -1.74 -15.68
C MET A 303 -7.15 -0.56 -16.27
N THR A 304 -6.46 0.31 -17.01
CA THR A 304 -7.01 1.54 -17.59
C THR A 304 -7.57 1.31 -18.99
N ASN A 305 -6.96 0.41 -19.76
CA ASN A 305 -7.34 0.12 -21.14
C ASN A 305 -8.22 -1.15 -21.22
N PRO A 306 -9.51 -1.00 -21.56
CA PRO A 306 -10.41 -2.12 -21.79
C PRO A 306 -10.03 -2.98 -23.01
N PHE A 307 -9.05 -2.60 -23.83
CA PHE A 307 -8.59 -3.36 -25.00
C PHE A 307 -7.13 -3.83 -24.85
N PHE A 308 -6.60 -3.86 -23.63
CA PHE A 308 -5.25 -4.35 -23.39
C PHE A 308 -5.04 -5.74 -24.03
N GLY A 309 -4.20 -5.78 -25.07
CA GLY A 309 -3.84 -6.98 -25.82
C GLY A 309 -4.77 -7.40 -26.97
N ALA A 310 -5.64 -6.52 -27.48
CA ALA A 310 -6.53 -6.77 -28.63
C ALA A 310 -5.82 -6.77 -30.01
N ILE A 311 -4.49 -6.85 -30.03
CA ILE A 311 -3.66 -7.01 -31.23
C ILE A 311 -2.69 -8.15 -30.94
#